data_AF-A0A519FZ49-F1
#
_entry.id   AF-A0A519FZ49-F1
#
_cell.length_a   1.000
_cell.length_b   1.000
_cell.length_c   1.000
_cell.angle_alpha   90.00
_cell.angle_beta   90.00
_cell.angle_gamma   90.00
#
_symmetry.space_group_name_H-M   'P 1'
#
loop_
_entity.id
_entity.type
_entity.pdbx_description
1 polymer ?
#
loop_
_entity_poly.entity_id
_entity_poly.type
_entity_poly.pdbx_seq_one_letter_code
_entity_poly.pdbx_strand_id
1 'polypeptide(L)'
;GILGSPTAGTYLPDDDLPAARELGRRLAWCAKHLGVLPGPTPARTGAAILDKIKRERTRSGKGIVVTTPGSVPPLDGAPRGDLEPAVGWTRVPESDDLDNAHRLVSIDQRAAYLASAGMLEFGYGQPTHLTGDKAAGAAVGEKGAPFGLWRITLPAGQTLSLPEKLPLPHPHMLANQPVQTWVTTVSLDGLCSPVADGGIGADLDDLDITEAWVYPQQGRALDKWAKILREARKAAVDTDDDATKRFLGTCYKGYIGRMVNPDMWTAKQMQHHHQPLWRAAIIAHCRWRGRRVAMRIAREHGRWPVRTVTDSWVYLLSGGEDIADPSEALGKMSVEKDVVLTDTLLFAFTSAQDVHEVNLAIKAAFADNEDAADDEGEGVL
;
A
#
# COMPACT_ATOMS: atom_id res chain seq x y z
N GLY A 1 -0.18 18.99 8.70
CA GLY A 1 -1.47 18.96 9.46
C GLY A 1 -2.51 19.82 8.75
N ILE A 2 -3.62 20.22 9.39
CA ILE A 2 -4.56 21.20 8.78
C ILE A 2 -3.88 22.55 8.49
N LEU A 3 -2.82 22.87 9.23
CA LEU A 3 -1.96 24.05 9.05
C LEU A 3 -1.11 24.00 7.76
N GLY A 4 -1.00 22.85 7.10
CA GLY A 4 -0.10 22.65 5.95
C GLY A 4 1.31 22.21 6.36
N SER A 5 2.27 22.37 5.43
CA SER A 5 3.70 22.12 5.64
C SER A 5 4.53 23.32 5.13
N PRO A 6 5.47 23.85 5.95
CA PRO A 6 6.40 24.90 5.51
C PRO A 6 7.29 24.46 4.35
N THR A 7 7.83 23.23 4.40
CA THR A 7 8.73 22.70 3.36
C THR A 7 8.02 22.49 2.03
N ALA A 8 6.71 22.26 2.06
CA ALA A 8 5.90 22.09 0.85
C ALA A 8 5.25 23.39 0.36
N GLY A 9 5.55 24.55 0.95
CA GLY A 9 4.93 25.83 0.58
C GLY A 9 3.41 25.90 0.83
N THR A 10 2.85 25.02 1.67
CA THR A 10 1.40 24.92 1.94
C THR A 10 1.00 25.43 3.32
N TYR A 11 1.97 25.98 4.07
CA TYR A 11 1.74 26.48 5.42
C TYR A 11 0.79 27.69 5.42
N LEU A 12 0.25 28.03 6.60
CA LEU A 12 -0.54 29.24 6.74
C LEU A 12 0.33 30.47 6.45
N PRO A 13 -0.25 31.56 5.90
CA PRO A 13 0.42 32.85 5.81
C PRO A 13 0.98 33.32 7.16
N ASP A 14 2.02 34.14 7.13
CA ASP A 14 2.65 34.69 8.35
C ASP A 14 1.77 35.75 9.04
N ASP A 15 0.97 36.49 8.27
CA ASP A 15 0.08 37.52 8.80
C ASP A 15 -1.16 36.91 9.48
N ASP A 16 -1.47 37.37 10.71
CA ASP A 16 -2.54 36.83 11.56
C ASP A 16 -3.91 36.75 10.85
N LEU A 17 -4.35 37.82 10.19
CA LEU A 17 -5.67 37.87 9.58
C LEU A 17 -5.79 36.96 8.33
N PRO A 18 -4.84 36.99 7.38
CA PRO A 18 -4.75 35.97 6.32
C PRO A 18 -4.66 34.53 6.84
N ALA A 19 -3.86 34.26 7.88
CA ALA A 19 -3.74 32.95 8.49
C ALA A 19 -5.07 32.44 9.05
N ALA A 20 -5.78 33.29 9.81
CA ALA A 20 -7.08 32.98 10.37
C ALA A 20 -8.13 32.71 9.28
N ARG A 21 -8.12 33.48 8.19
CA ARG A 21 -9.02 33.28 7.04
C ARG A 21 -8.76 31.94 6.36
N GLU A 22 -7.50 31.61 6.10
CA GLU A 22 -7.14 30.36 5.43
C GLU A 22 -7.44 29.15 6.32
N LEU A 23 -7.15 29.23 7.62
CA LEU A 23 -7.54 28.20 8.57
C LEU A 23 -9.06 28.02 8.61
N GLY A 24 -9.83 29.12 8.67
CA GLY A 24 -11.29 29.09 8.61
C GLY A 24 -11.82 28.42 7.33
N ARG A 25 -11.22 28.73 6.18
CA ARG A 25 -11.53 28.10 4.88
C ARG A 25 -11.31 26.59 4.93
N ARG A 26 -10.14 26.14 5.41
CA ARG A 26 -9.79 24.70 5.52
C ARG A 26 -10.71 23.97 6.51
N LEU A 27 -11.07 24.59 7.63
CA LEU A 27 -12.02 24.02 8.59
C LEU A 27 -13.43 23.87 8.00
N ALA A 28 -13.93 24.91 7.32
CA ALA A 28 -15.21 24.87 6.61
C ALA A 28 -15.21 23.81 5.51
N TRP A 29 -14.10 23.67 4.79
CA TRP A 29 -13.92 22.64 3.77
C TRP A 29 -14.02 21.23 4.38
N CYS A 30 -13.30 20.95 5.47
CA CYS A 30 -13.38 19.66 6.17
C CYS A 30 -14.80 19.35 6.64
N ALA A 31 -15.47 20.32 7.26
CA ALA A 31 -16.86 20.14 7.70
C ALA A 31 -17.79 19.80 6.52
N LYS A 32 -17.62 20.47 5.38
CA LYS A 32 -18.42 20.25 4.17
C LYS A 32 -18.16 18.89 3.51
N HIS A 33 -16.89 18.54 3.29
CA HIS A 33 -16.51 17.39 2.47
C HIS A 33 -16.27 16.10 3.27
N LEU A 34 -15.84 16.20 4.53
CA LEU A 34 -15.61 15.05 5.41
C LEU A 34 -16.76 14.84 6.41
N GLY A 35 -17.57 15.88 6.65
CA GLY A 35 -18.62 15.86 7.65
C GLY A 35 -18.08 15.87 9.10
N VAL A 36 -16.80 16.19 9.28
CA VAL A 36 -16.12 16.29 10.58
C VAL A 36 -15.12 17.45 10.55
N LEU A 37 -14.83 18.03 11.71
CA LEU A 37 -13.69 18.92 11.88
C LEU A 37 -12.39 18.09 11.96
N PRO A 38 -11.24 18.66 11.56
CA PRO A 38 -9.96 17.98 11.69
C PRO A 38 -9.64 17.71 13.16
N GLY A 39 -9.12 16.51 13.43
CA GLY A 39 -8.58 16.13 14.72
C GLY A 39 -7.20 16.76 14.97
N PRO A 40 -6.61 16.54 16.17
CA PRO A 40 -5.29 17.08 16.52
C PRO A 40 -4.16 16.52 15.63
N THR A 41 -4.40 15.41 14.94
CA THR A 41 -3.51 14.87 13.91
C THR A 41 -4.31 14.47 12.67
N PRO A 42 -3.68 14.39 11.48
CA PRO A 42 -4.34 13.87 10.29
C PRO A 42 -4.94 12.47 10.49
N ALA A 43 -4.22 11.57 11.16
CA ALA A 43 -4.72 10.23 11.48
C ALA A 43 -5.98 10.25 12.37
N ARG A 44 -6.07 11.18 13.33
CA ARG A 44 -7.27 11.37 14.15
C ARG A 44 -8.44 11.92 13.33
N THR A 45 -8.18 12.70 12.29
CA THR A 45 -9.22 13.11 11.31
C THR A 45 -9.74 11.89 10.55
N GLY A 46 -8.84 11.03 10.04
CA GLY A 46 -9.22 9.77 9.39
C GLY A 46 -10.07 8.88 10.30
N ALA A 47 -9.71 8.76 11.58
CA ALA A 47 -10.48 8.03 12.59
C ALA A 47 -11.86 8.68 12.85
N ALA A 48 -11.94 10.00 12.94
CA ALA A 48 -13.19 10.72 13.19
C ALA A 48 -14.23 10.49 12.07
N ILE A 49 -13.79 10.37 10.81
CA ILE A 49 -14.67 9.99 9.69
C ILE A 49 -15.25 8.59 9.93
N LEU A 50 -14.42 7.62 10.33
CA LEU A 50 -14.90 6.26 10.62
C LEU A 50 -15.87 6.25 11.81
N ASP A 51 -15.59 7.01 12.87
CA ASP A 51 -16.49 7.13 14.02
C ASP A 51 -17.84 7.75 13.65
N LYS A 52 -17.85 8.75 12.76
CA LYS A 52 -19.09 9.31 12.22
C LYS A 52 -19.88 8.24 11.48
N ILE A 53 -19.25 7.47 10.60
CA ILE A 53 -19.89 6.37 9.88
C ILE A 53 -20.43 5.32 10.87
N LYS A 54 -19.64 4.93 11.86
CA LYS A 54 -20.03 3.99 12.91
C LYS A 54 -21.30 4.47 13.61
N ARG A 55 -21.34 5.73 14.08
CA ARG A 55 -22.52 6.32 14.73
C ARG A 55 -23.76 6.32 13.82
N GLU A 56 -23.60 6.67 12.55
CA GLU A 56 -24.70 6.64 11.57
C GLU A 56 -25.25 5.22 11.37
N ARG A 57 -24.36 4.22 11.24
CA ARG A 57 -24.73 2.81 11.07
C ARG A 57 -25.39 2.24 12.32
N THR A 58 -24.87 2.55 13.51
CA THR A 58 -25.49 2.16 14.80
C THR A 58 -26.91 2.74 14.92
N ARG A 59 -27.11 4.02 14.60
CA ARG A 59 -28.44 4.65 14.69
C ARG A 59 -29.44 4.08 13.68
N SER A 60 -28.98 3.81 12.45
CA SER A 60 -29.85 3.32 11.38
C SER A 60 -30.08 1.81 11.40
N GLY A 61 -29.24 1.05 12.12
CA GLY A 61 -29.22 -0.41 12.07
C GLY A 61 -28.74 -0.99 10.74
N LYS A 62 -28.19 -0.16 9.83
CA LYS A 62 -27.79 -0.56 8.48
C LYS A 62 -26.28 -0.52 8.31
N GLY A 63 -25.71 -1.59 7.75
CA GLY A 63 -24.30 -1.72 7.41
C GLY A 63 -23.42 -2.24 8.55
N ILE A 64 -22.12 -2.42 8.25
CA ILE A 64 -21.16 -3.04 9.17
C ILE A 64 -20.74 -2.09 10.29
N VAL A 65 -20.88 -2.52 11.54
CA VAL A 65 -20.43 -1.80 12.74
C VAL A 65 -19.41 -2.66 13.47
N VAL A 66 -18.14 -2.23 13.45
CA VAL A 66 -17.07 -2.87 14.22
C VAL A 66 -16.87 -2.09 15.51
N THR A 67 -17.00 -2.77 16.65
CA THR A 67 -16.94 -2.18 17.99
C THR A 67 -15.77 -2.68 18.83
N THR A 68 -15.10 -3.74 18.39
CA THR A 68 -13.99 -4.38 19.08
C THR A 68 -12.68 -4.15 18.31
N PRO A 69 -11.53 -4.12 18.99
CA PRO A 69 -10.23 -4.22 18.32
C PRO A 69 -10.14 -5.53 17.52
N GLY A 70 -9.37 -5.51 16.44
CA GLY A 70 -8.95 -6.71 15.73
C GLY A 70 -7.77 -7.33 16.46
N SER A 71 -8.00 -8.38 17.24
CA SER A 71 -6.92 -9.10 17.93
C SER A 71 -6.03 -9.78 16.90
N VAL A 72 -4.70 -9.60 16.98
CA VAL A 72 -3.75 -10.53 16.35
C VAL A 72 -3.70 -11.76 17.24
N PRO A 73 -4.06 -12.95 16.73
CA PRO A 73 -3.93 -14.18 17.51
C PRO A 73 -2.47 -14.43 17.90
N PRO A 74 -2.19 -15.25 18.93
CA PRO A 74 -0.81 -15.66 19.21
C PRO A 74 -0.27 -16.43 17.99
N LEU A 75 0.76 -15.89 17.36
CA LEU A 75 1.39 -16.48 16.18
C LEU A 75 2.75 -17.05 16.58
N ASP A 76 2.89 -18.37 16.55
CA ASP A 76 4.19 -19.01 16.68
C ASP A 76 5.01 -18.77 15.42
N GLY A 77 6.30 -18.44 15.59
CA GLY A 77 7.20 -18.15 14.47
C GLY A 77 6.74 -16.97 13.62
N ALA A 78 5.99 -16.02 14.20
CA ALA A 78 5.56 -14.80 13.51
C ALA A 78 6.74 -14.11 12.82
N PRO A 79 6.52 -13.47 11.65
CA PRO A 79 7.56 -12.68 11.01
C PRO A 79 8.16 -11.66 11.99
N ARG A 80 9.48 -11.47 11.92
CA ARG A 80 10.12 -10.34 12.60
C ARG A 80 9.67 -9.05 11.88
N GLY A 81 8.81 -8.25 12.52
CA GLY A 81 8.34 -6.98 12.00
C GLY A 81 6.88 -7.03 11.52
N ASP A 82 6.59 -6.39 10.40
CA ASP A 82 5.24 -6.36 9.82
C ASP A 82 4.81 -7.76 9.35
N LEU A 83 3.57 -8.16 9.68
CA LEU A 83 2.98 -9.42 9.25
C LEU A 83 2.97 -9.56 7.72
N GLU A 84 2.67 -8.47 7.04
CA GLU A 84 2.69 -8.33 5.58
C GLU A 84 3.67 -7.22 5.21
N PRO A 85 4.95 -7.54 4.97
CA PRO A 85 5.96 -6.54 4.67
C PRO A 85 5.70 -5.88 3.32
N ALA A 86 6.00 -4.58 3.24
CA ALA A 86 6.09 -3.89 1.95
C ALA A 86 7.28 -4.44 1.14
N VAL A 87 7.21 -4.32 -0.19
CA VAL A 87 8.34 -4.71 -1.05
C VAL A 87 9.39 -3.59 -1.05
N GLY A 88 10.65 -3.97 -0.91
CA GLY A 88 11.81 -3.12 -1.13
C GLY A 88 12.84 -3.93 -1.89
N TRP A 89 13.17 -3.52 -3.12
CA TRP A 89 14.06 -4.28 -3.98
C TRP A 89 14.67 -3.40 -5.06
N THR A 90 15.94 -3.65 -5.35
CA THR A 90 16.70 -3.02 -6.43
C THR A 90 17.56 -4.10 -7.06
N ARG A 91 17.79 -4.02 -8.37
CA ARG A 91 18.75 -4.86 -9.09
C ARG A 91 19.72 -4.01 -9.88
N VAL A 92 20.86 -4.60 -10.24
CA VAL A 92 21.75 -4.04 -11.26
C VAL A 92 21.06 -4.16 -12.62
N PRO A 93 20.92 -3.08 -13.41
CA PRO A 93 20.41 -3.16 -14.77
C PRO A 93 21.32 -4.05 -15.63
N GLU A 94 20.71 -4.86 -16.48
CA GLU A 94 21.42 -5.64 -17.51
C GLU A 94 21.57 -4.78 -18.77
N SER A 95 22.42 -5.22 -19.71
CA SER A 95 22.71 -4.43 -20.93
C SER A 95 21.45 -4.13 -21.75
N ASP A 96 20.51 -5.07 -21.82
CA ASP A 96 19.23 -4.90 -22.53
C ASP A 96 18.27 -3.91 -21.85
N ASP A 97 18.41 -3.66 -20.54
CA ASP A 97 17.64 -2.61 -19.86
C ASP A 97 18.14 -1.20 -20.23
N LEU A 98 19.42 -1.10 -20.57
CA LEU A 98 20.10 0.15 -20.96
C LEU A 98 19.99 0.41 -22.47
N ASP A 99 19.67 -0.63 -23.25
CA ASP A 99 19.42 -0.50 -24.68
C ASP A 99 18.29 0.51 -24.95
N ASN A 100 18.67 1.59 -25.66
CA ASN A 100 17.78 2.69 -26.01
C ASN A 100 17.14 3.39 -24.79
N ALA A 101 17.77 3.31 -23.61
CA ALA A 101 17.32 4.00 -22.41
C ALA A 101 17.68 5.50 -22.49
N HIS A 102 16.66 6.35 -22.47
CA HIS A 102 16.81 7.80 -22.51
C HIS A 102 16.18 8.49 -21.30
N ARG A 103 15.36 7.79 -20.53
CA ARG A 103 14.63 8.33 -19.39
C ARG A 103 14.66 7.38 -18.20
N LEU A 104 14.72 7.94 -17.01
CA LEU A 104 14.46 7.25 -15.75
C LEU A 104 13.09 7.71 -15.24
N VAL A 105 12.15 6.76 -15.15
CA VAL A 105 10.75 7.06 -14.79
C VAL A 105 10.36 6.31 -13.52
N SER A 106 9.87 7.04 -12.52
CA SER A 106 9.17 6.49 -11.36
C SER A 106 7.67 6.53 -11.62
N ILE A 107 6.99 5.39 -11.49
CA ILE A 107 5.53 5.31 -11.44
C ILE A 107 5.11 4.92 -10.02
N ASP A 108 4.04 5.55 -9.52
CA ASP A 108 3.48 5.32 -8.19
C ASP A 108 1.98 5.00 -8.25
N GLN A 109 1.50 4.15 -7.33
CA GLN A 109 0.08 3.85 -7.23
C GLN A 109 -0.68 5.00 -6.55
N ARG A 110 -1.49 5.72 -7.34
CA ARG A 110 -2.26 6.86 -6.86
C ARG A 110 -3.13 6.52 -5.65
N ALA A 111 -2.73 6.99 -4.47
CA ALA A 111 -3.40 6.73 -3.19
C ALA A 111 -3.65 5.23 -2.93
N ALA A 112 -2.60 4.40 -3.11
CA ALA A 112 -2.65 2.94 -3.03
C ALA A 112 -3.46 2.41 -1.84
N TYR A 113 -3.13 2.88 -0.63
CA TYR A 113 -3.77 2.43 0.61
C TYR A 113 -5.25 2.79 0.66
N LEU A 114 -5.63 3.97 0.18
CA LEU A 114 -7.04 4.39 0.12
C LEU A 114 -7.83 3.55 -0.89
N ALA A 115 -7.24 3.24 -2.05
CA ALA A 115 -7.86 2.37 -3.05
C ALA A 115 -8.10 0.96 -2.47
N SER A 116 -7.08 0.37 -1.87
CA SER A 116 -7.13 -0.97 -1.27
C SER A 116 -8.12 -1.02 -0.10
N ALA A 117 -8.08 -0.04 0.81
CA ALA A 117 -9.05 0.06 1.91
C ALA A 117 -10.51 0.13 1.42
N GLY A 118 -10.74 0.77 0.28
CA GLY A 118 -12.08 0.80 -0.31
C GLY A 118 -12.52 -0.55 -0.89
N MET A 119 -11.61 -1.31 -1.50
CA MET A 119 -11.93 -2.53 -2.26
C MET A 119 -12.07 -3.78 -1.40
N LEU A 120 -11.23 -3.92 -0.37
CA LEU A 120 -11.11 -5.15 0.39
C LEU A 120 -12.33 -5.43 1.29
N GLU A 121 -12.60 -6.72 1.47
CA GLU A 121 -13.39 -7.21 2.59
C GLU A 121 -12.47 -7.44 3.80
N PHE A 122 -12.95 -7.06 4.97
CA PHE A 122 -12.21 -7.13 6.21
C PHE A 122 -12.93 -8.00 7.22
N GLY A 123 -12.20 -8.91 7.84
CA GLY A 123 -12.74 -9.78 8.88
C GLY A 123 -12.86 -9.07 10.23
N TYR A 124 -13.88 -9.42 11.00
CA TYR A 124 -14.10 -8.87 12.34
C TYR A 124 -14.83 -9.86 13.24
N GLY A 125 -14.78 -9.60 14.55
CA GLY A 125 -15.21 -10.55 15.59
C GLY A 125 -14.05 -11.42 16.09
N GLN A 126 -14.38 -12.40 16.94
CA GLN A 126 -13.38 -13.29 17.53
C GLN A 126 -12.98 -14.37 16.51
N PRO A 127 -11.71 -14.44 16.08
CA PRO A 127 -11.27 -15.45 15.13
C PRO A 127 -11.29 -16.86 15.74
N THR A 128 -11.48 -17.86 14.89
CA THR A 128 -11.41 -19.28 15.24
C THR A 128 -10.09 -19.86 14.75
N HIS A 129 -9.37 -20.58 15.62
CA HIS A 129 -8.16 -21.31 15.26
C HIS A 129 -8.52 -22.66 14.64
N LEU A 130 -7.93 -22.95 13.49
CA LEU A 130 -8.07 -24.20 12.75
C LEU A 130 -6.67 -24.77 12.51
N THR A 131 -6.56 -26.10 12.52
CA THR A 131 -5.30 -26.82 12.33
C THR A 131 -5.49 -28.02 11.41
N GLY A 132 -4.41 -28.44 10.73
CA GLY A 132 -4.39 -29.56 9.80
C GLY A 132 -5.47 -29.46 8.72
N ASP A 133 -6.13 -30.57 8.41
CA ASP A 133 -7.15 -30.66 7.36
C ASP A 133 -8.30 -29.65 7.51
N LYS A 134 -8.60 -29.20 8.73
CA LYS A 134 -9.62 -28.16 8.95
C LYS A 134 -9.16 -26.79 8.45
N ALA A 135 -7.87 -26.49 8.57
CA ALA A 135 -7.29 -25.26 8.03
C ALA A 135 -7.27 -25.33 6.51
N ALA A 136 -6.70 -26.40 5.92
CA ALA A 136 -6.68 -26.60 4.48
C ALA A 136 -8.10 -26.57 3.87
N GLY A 137 -9.05 -27.31 4.46
CA GLY A 137 -10.44 -27.34 4.01
C GLY A 137 -11.16 -25.99 4.09
N ALA A 138 -10.78 -25.12 5.03
CA ALA A 138 -11.35 -23.76 5.11
C ALA A 138 -10.87 -22.85 3.97
N ALA A 139 -9.68 -23.09 3.41
CA ALA A 139 -9.14 -22.30 2.30
C ALA A 139 -9.88 -22.55 0.97
N VAL A 140 -10.45 -23.75 0.78
CA VAL A 140 -11.13 -24.18 -0.45
C VAL A 140 -12.66 -23.95 -0.41
N GLY A 141 -13.14 -23.07 0.47
CA GLY A 141 -14.57 -22.80 0.60
C GLY A 141 -15.24 -22.37 -0.72
N GLU A 142 -16.56 -22.51 -0.83
CA GLU A 142 -17.33 -22.20 -2.06
C GLU A 142 -17.12 -20.77 -2.59
N LYS A 143 -16.71 -19.84 -1.73
CA LYS A 143 -16.43 -18.44 -2.07
C LYS A 143 -14.93 -18.10 -2.03
N GLY A 144 -14.07 -19.11 -2.05
CA GLY A 144 -12.65 -19.01 -1.74
C GLY A 144 -12.37 -18.96 -0.24
N ALA A 145 -11.11 -18.71 0.09
CA ALA A 145 -10.65 -18.60 1.47
C ALA A 145 -11.33 -17.42 2.19
N PRO A 146 -11.89 -17.61 3.40
CA PRO A 146 -12.43 -16.51 4.20
C PRO A 146 -11.32 -15.57 4.66
N PHE A 147 -11.68 -14.37 5.12
CA PHE A 147 -10.72 -13.45 5.72
C PHE A 147 -10.06 -14.08 6.95
N GLY A 148 -8.74 -14.18 6.92
CA GLY A 148 -7.97 -14.81 7.97
C GLY A 148 -6.46 -14.70 7.79
N LEU A 149 -5.77 -15.39 8.70
CA LEU A 149 -4.35 -15.66 8.62
C LEU A 149 -4.12 -17.13 8.35
N TRP A 150 -3.15 -17.42 7.50
CA TRP A 150 -2.86 -18.75 7.01
C TRP A 150 -1.38 -19.03 7.23
N ARG A 151 -1.09 -20.09 7.97
CA ARG A 151 0.27 -20.61 8.11
C ARG A 151 0.53 -21.52 6.94
N ILE A 152 1.41 -21.07 6.06
CA ILE A 152 1.73 -21.75 4.79
C ILE A 152 3.23 -21.98 4.68
N THR A 153 3.60 -22.90 3.81
CA THR A 153 4.97 -23.09 3.36
C THR A 153 5.13 -22.41 2.00
N LEU A 154 5.87 -21.30 1.97
CA LEU A 154 6.31 -20.68 0.72
C LEU A 154 7.36 -21.58 0.06
N PRO A 155 7.22 -21.93 -1.22
CA PRO A 155 8.24 -22.71 -1.94
C PRO A 155 9.52 -21.88 -2.15
N ALA A 156 10.63 -22.56 -2.43
CA ALA A 156 11.88 -21.91 -2.80
C ALA A 156 11.73 -21.22 -4.16
N GLY A 157 12.17 -19.96 -4.26
CA GLY A 157 12.02 -19.17 -5.49
C GLY A 157 12.61 -19.83 -6.74
N GLN A 158 13.76 -20.51 -6.61
CA GLN A 158 14.45 -21.20 -7.70
C GLN A 158 13.72 -22.42 -8.25
N THR A 159 12.74 -22.98 -7.52
CA THR A 159 11.92 -24.09 -8.02
C THR A 159 10.73 -23.59 -8.84
N LEU A 160 10.51 -22.28 -8.90
CA LEU A 160 9.39 -21.66 -9.59
C LEU A 160 9.85 -21.07 -10.93
N SER A 161 9.00 -21.12 -11.95
CA SER A 161 9.23 -20.46 -13.23
C SER A 161 8.85 -18.99 -13.18
N LEU A 162 9.58 -18.21 -12.38
CA LEU A 162 9.34 -16.77 -12.21
C LEU A 162 10.31 -15.94 -13.06
N PRO A 163 9.93 -14.72 -13.49
CA PRO A 163 10.84 -13.80 -14.15
C PRO A 163 11.99 -13.37 -13.23
N GLU A 164 13.23 -13.49 -13.71
CA GLU A 164 14.44 -13.16 -12.96
C GLU A 164 14.57 -11.65 -12.65
N LYS A 165 14.00 -10.81 -13.53
CA LYS A 165 14.02 -9.34 -13.42
C LYS A 165 12.94 -8.76 -12.48
N LEU A 166 12.39 -9.57 -11.58
CA LEU A 166 11.47 -9.13 -10.54
C LEU A 166 11.86 -9.72 -9.18
N PRO A 167 11.52 -9.05 -8.06
CA PRO A 167 11.69 -9.64 -6.75
C PRO A 167 10.85 -10.91 -6.63
N LEU A 168 11.12 -11.75 -5.62
CA LEU A 168 10.18 -12.83 -5.28
C LEU A 168 8.83 -12.22 -4.85
N PRO A 169 7.69 -12.88 -5.17
CA PRO A 169 6.36 -12.30 -4.97
C PRO A 169 6.04 -11.94 -3.51
N HIS A 170 6.55 -12.73 -2.56
CA HIS A 170 6.41 -12.48 -1.13
C HIS A 170 7.78 -12.18 -0.50
N PRO A 171 7.95 -11.08 0.28
CA PRO A 171 9.27 -10.69 0.80
C PRO A 171 9.92 -11.69 1.78
N HIS A 172 9.15 -12.58 2.41
CA HIS A 172 9.70 -13.67 3.23
C HIS A 172 10.15 -14.90 2.41
N MET A 173 9.83 -14.96 1.12
CA MET A 173 10.25 -16.08 0.29
C MET A 173 11.77 -16.03 0.11
N LEU A 174 12.42 -17.19 0.20
CA LEU A 174 13.85 -17.33 -0.04
C LEU A 174 14.09 -18.01 -1.39
N ALA A 175 15.23 -17.70 -2.00
CA ALA A 175 15.58 -18.22 -3.32
C ALA A 175 15.78 -19.74 -3.30
N ASN A 176 16.45 -20.28 -2.29
CA ASN A 176 17.02 -21.63 -2.30
C ASN A 176 16.37 -22.60 -1.31
N GLN A 177 15.43 -22.14 -0.47
CA GLN A 177 14.77 -23.00 0.51
C GLN A 177 13.31 -22.56 0.76
N PRO A 178 12.43 -23.52 1.07
CA PRO A 178 11.07 -23.19 1.48
C PRO A 178 11.06 -22.50 2.84
N VAL A 179 10.02 -21.69 3.08
CA VAL A 179 9.86 -20.91 4.32
C VAL A 179 8.44 -21.03 4.85
N GLN A 180 8.28 -21.48 6.08
CA GLN A 180 7.00 -21.34 6.78
C GLN A 180 6.79 -19.89 7.23
N THR A 181 5.62 -19.34 6.95
CA THR A 181 5.24 -18.00 7.41
C THR A 181 3.73 -17.86 7.54
N TRP A 182 3.30 -16.80 8.21
CA TRP A 182 1.89 -16.41 8.27
C TRP A 182 1.60 -15.38 7.21
N VAL A 183 0.56 -15.60 6.41
CA VAL A 183 0.09 -14.67 5.38
C VAL A 183 -1.37 -14.33 5.57
N THR A 184 -1.79 -13.17 5.08
CA THR A 184 -3.21 -12.82 4.99
C THR A 184 -3.88 -13.57 3.84
N THR A 185 -5.21 -13.70 3.86
CA THR A 185 -5.99 -14.22 2.71
C THR A 185 -5.64 -13.52 1.40
N VAL A 186 -5.37 -12.21 1.44
CA VAL A 186 -4.96 -11.45 0.24
C VAL A 186 -3.66 -11.99 -0.37
N SER A 187 -2.71 -12.41 0.45
CA SER A 187 -1.47 -13.02 -0.01
C SER A 187 -1.63 -14.47 -0.42
N LEU A 188 -2.52 -15.21 0.24
CA LEU A 188 -2.91 -16.55 -0.21
C LEU A 188 -3.46 -16.49 -1.65
N ASP A 189 -4.43 -15.61 -1.90
CA ASP A 189 -5.01 -15.38 -3.24
C ASP A 189 -3.95 -14.89 -4.24
N GLY A 190 -3.05 -14.01 -3.80
CA GLY A 190 -1.96 -13.49 -4.61
C GLY A 190 -0.98 -14.57 -5.06
N LEU A 191 -0.65 -15.52 -4.18
CA LEU A 191 0.21 -16.67 -4.51
C LEU A 191 -0.47 -17.60 -5.52
N CYS A 192 -1.76 -17.90 -5.34
CA CYS A 192 -2.52 -18.72 -6.27
C CYS A 192 -2.80 -18.05 -7.62
N SER A 193 -2.65 -16.73 -7.72
CA SER A 193 -2.81 -16.03 -9.00
C SER A 193 -1.78 -16.51 -10.03
N PRO A 194 -2.09 -16.51 -11.35
CA PRO A 194 -1.14 -16.90 -12.38
C PRO A 194 0.14 -16.05 -12.35
N VAL A 195 1.25 -16.63 -12.81
CA VAL A 195 2.53 -15.90 -12.95
C VAL A 195 2.36 -14.65 -13.82
N ALA A 196 1.57 -14.74 -14.90
CA ALA A 196 1.27 -13.61 -15.78
C ALA A 196 0.58 -12.42 -15.07
N ASP A 197 -0.10 -12.69 -13.95
CA ASP A 197 -0.78 -11.68 -13.12
C ASP A 197 0.03 -11.32 -11.86
N GLY A 198 1.27 -11.80 -11.76
CA GLY A 198 2.21 -11.53 -10.68
C GLY A 198 2.23 -12.58 -9.57
N GLY A 199 1.37 -13.60 -9.60
CA GLY A 199 1.41 -14.68 -8.60
C GLY A 199 2.49 -15.72 -8.85
N ILE A 200 2.34 -16.90 -8.24
CA ILE A 200 3.18 -18.08 -8.52
C ILE A 200 2.40 -19.22 -9.19
N GLY A 201 1.08 -19.06 -9.37
CA GLY A 201 0.21 -20.10 -9.91
C GLY A 201 0.13 -21.34 -9.04
N ALA A 202 0.31 -21.20 -7.72
CA ALA A 202 0.26 -22.33 -6.80
C ALA A 202 -1.17 -22.82 -6.62
N ASP A 203 -1.34 -24.13 -6.57
CA ASP A 203 -2.55 -24.71 -6.01
C ASP A 203 -2.49 -24.57 -4.48
N LEU A 204 -3.66 -24.51 -3.81
CA LEU A 204 -3.70 -24.36 -2.35
C LEU A 204 -3.01 -25.53 -1.63
N ASP A 205 -3.04 -26.72 -2.23
CA ASP A 205 -2.37 -27.92 -1.70
C ASP A 205 -0.83 -27.78 -1.73
N ASP A 206 -0.27 -27.05 -2.70
CA ASP A 206 1.17 -26.80 -2.81
C ASP A 206 1.70 -25.87 -1.70
N LEU A 207 0.80 -25.12 -1.06
CA LEU A 207 1.15 -24.15 -0.02
C LEU A 207 1.18 -24.77 1.39
N ASP A 208 0.88 -26.07 1.54
CA ASP A 208 0.98 -26.80 2.81
C ASP A 208 0.34 -26.03 3.99
N ILE A 209 -0.97 -25.77 3.86
CA ILE A 209 -1.72 -24.99 4.86
C ILE A 209 -1.88 -25.82 6.13
N THR A 210 -1.08 -25.50 7.15
CA THR A 210 -1.02 -26.27 8.40
C THR A 210 -1.91 -25.70 9.50
N GLU A 211 -2.10 -24.38 9.51
CA GLU A 211 -2.90 -23.67 10.52
C GLU A 211 -3.57 -22.43 9.93
N ALA A 212 -4.70 -22.05 10.52
CA ALA A 212 -5.40 -20.82 10.15
C ALA A 212 -6.11 -20.16 11.32
N TRP A 213 -6.22 -18.84 11.27
CA TRP A 213 -7.11 -18.04 12.11
C TRP A 213 -8.15 -17.36 11.23
N VAL A 214 -9.39 -17.85 11.29
CA VAL A 214 -10.48 -17.42 10.40
C VAL A 214 -11.45 -16.53 11.16
N TYR A 215 -11.80 -15.38 10.57
CA TYR A 215 -12.77 -14.47 11.15
C TYR A 215 -14.21 -14.88 10.83
N PRO A 216 -15.13 -14.80 11.81
CA PRO A 216 -16.51 -15.29 11.64
C PRO A 216 -17.37 -14.38 10.77
N GLN A 217 -16.98 -13.10 10.63
CA GLN A 217 -17.67 -12.13 9.80
C GLN A 217 -16.65 -11.42 8.92
N GLN A 218 -17.03 -11.07 7.70
CA GLN A 218 -16.23 -10.27 6.79
C GLN A 218 -17.12 -9.33 5.98
N GLY A 219 -16.53 -8.25 5.48
CA GLY A 219 -17.18 -7.39 4.48
C GLY A 219 -16.48 -6.05 4.32
N ARG A 220 -17.01 -5.20 3.43
CA ARG A 220 -16.38 -3.91 3.07
C ARG A 220 -16.55 -2.83 4.15
N ALA A 221 -15.92 -3.04 5.31
CA ALA A 221 -16.05 -2.18 6.48
C ALA A 221 -15.63 -0.73 6.20
N LEU A 222 -14.58 -0.54 5.39
CA LEU A 222 -13.98 0.76 5.05
C LEU A 222 -14.46 1.36 3.71
N ASP A 223 -15.40 0.73 2.98
CA ASP A 223 -15.83 1.24 1.67
C ASP A 223 -16.41 2.66 1.74
N LYS A 224 -17.34 2.92 2.67
CA LYS A 224 -17.89 4.27 2.87
C LYS A 224 -16.83 5.28 3.33
N TRP A 225 -15.87 4.85 4.15
CA TRP A 225 -14.76 5.69 4.59
C TRP A 225 -13.86 6.09 3.42
N ALA A 226 -13.48 5.11 2.59
CA ALA A 226 -12.68 5.33 1.40
C ALA A 226 -13.43 6.17 0.35
N LYS A 227 -14.74 6.00 0.23
CA LYS A 227 -15.59 6.80 -0.67
C LYS A 227 -15.57 8.29 -0.28
N ILE A 228 -15.80 8.61 1.00
CA ILE A 228 -15.78 10.00 1.49
C ILE A 228 -14.43 10.65 1.19
N LEU A 229 -13.34 9.98 1.54
CA LEU A 229 -11.98 10.52 1.31
C LEU A 229 -11.63 10.63 -0.18
N ARG A 230 -12.10 9.72 -1.02
CA ARG A 230 -11.92 9.78 -2.47
C ARG A 230 -12.66 10.97 -3.08
N GLU A 231 -13.93 11.18 -2.70
CA GLU A 231 -14.74 12.30 -3.17
C GLU A 231 -14.16 13.64 -2.68
N ALA A 232 -13.72 13.69 -1.42
CA ALA A 232 -13.03 14.83 -0.84
C ALA A 232 -11.71 15.13 -1.58
N ARG A 233 -10.89 14.10 -1.86
CA ARG A 233 -9.63 14.26 -2.60
C ARG A 233 -9.88 14.72 -4.03
N LYS A 234 -10.90 14.18 -4.70
CA LYS A 234 -11.31 14.64 -6.03
C LYS A 234 -11.69 16.11 -6.00
N ALA A 235 -12.52 16.54 -5.04
CA ALA A 235 -12.89 17.95 -4.91
C ALA A 235 -11.67 18.86 -4.69
N ALA A 236 -10.67 18.43 -3.91
CA ALA A 236 -9.44 19.19 -3.73
C ALA A 236 -8.62 19.30 -5.02
N VAL A 237 -8.55 18.23 -5.83
CA VAL A 237 -7.89 18.25 -7.15
C VAL A 237 -8.64 19.14 -8.12
N ASP A 238 -9.96 19.02 -8.21
CA ASP A 238 -10.80 19.80 -9.12
C ASP A 238 -10.76 21.31 -8.81
N THR A 239 -10.38 21.70 -7.58
CA THR A 239 -10.22 23.10 -7.15
C THR A 239 -8.77 23.55 -6.99
N ASP A 240 -7.80 22.74 -7.44
CA ASP A 240 -6.37 23.04 -7.33
C ASP A 240 -5.90 23.39 -5.89
N ASP A 241 -6.48 22.72 -4.89
CA ASP A 241 -6.16 22.91 -3.48
C ASP A 241 -5.13 21.86 -3.01
N ASP A 242 -3.87 22.08 -3.36
CA ASP A 242 -2.77 21.18 -3.02
C ASP A 242 -2.57 20.98 -1.52
N ALA A 243 -2.79 22.02 -0.71
CA ALA A 243 -2.70 21.92 0.75
C ALA A 243 -3.73 20.92 1.31
N THR A 244 -4.98 21.01 0.84
CA THR A 244 -6.05 20.08 1.24
C THR A 244 -5.80 18.68 0.67
N LYS A 245 -5.36 18.56 -0.59
CA LYS A 245 -5.01 17.27 -1.20
C LYS A 245 -3.91 16.54 -0.41
N ARG A 246 -2.83 17.23 -0.02
CA ARG A 246 -1.76 16.68 0.83
C ARG A 246 -2.29 16.33 2.22
N PHE A 247 -3.09 17.20 2.83
CA PHE A 247 -3.74 16.93 4.12
C PHE A 247 -4.57 15.64 4.09
N LEU A 248 -5.39 15.43 3.06
CA LEU A 248 -6.17 14.20 2.89
C LEU A 248 -5.26 12.98 2.72
N GLY A 249 -4.17 13.13 1.95
CA GLY A 249 -3.05 12.19 1.86
C GLY A 249 -2.61 11.68 3.23
N THR A 250 -2.19 12.61 4.08
CA THR A 250 -1.73 12.31 5.45
C THR A 250 -2.84 11.75 6.34
N CYS A 251 -4.12 12.09 6.10
CA CYS A 251 -5.23 11.55 6.89
C CYS A 251 -5.41 10.04 6.68
N TYR A 252 -5.48 9.58 5.43
CA TYR A 252 -5.68 8.16 5.17
C TYR A 252 -4.42 7.33 5.41
N LYS A 253 -3.23 7.82 5.01
CA LYS A 253 -1.96 7.14 5.28
C LYS A 253 -1.73 7.01 6.79
N GLY A 254 -1.87 8.13 7.52
CA GLY A 254 -1.68 8.16 8.96
C GLY A 254 -2.71 7.33 9.74
N TYR A 255 -3.98 7.29 9.31
CA TYR A 255 -4.99 6.45 9.96
C TYR A 255 -4.69 4.96 9.79
N ILE A 256 -4.41 4.53 8.55
CA ILE A 256 -4.07 3.13 8.23
C ILE A 256 -2.79 2.71 8.95
N GLY A 257 -1.75 3.55 8.94
CA GLY A 257 -0.49 3.29 9.64
C GLY A 257 -0.68 3.06 11.14
N ARG A 258 -1.58 3.82 11.79
CA ARG A 258 -1.85 3.67 13.23
C ARG A 258 -2.72 2.46 13.59
N MET A 259 -3.32 1.75 12.63
CA MET A 259 -4.16 0.58 12.95
C MET A 259 -3.39 -0.53 13.68
N VAL A 260 -2.06 -0.63 13.48
CA VAL A 260 -1.22 -1.66 14.10
C VAL A 260 -0.79 -1.34 15.54
N ASN A 261 -0.80 -0.07 15.94
CA ASN A 261 -0.29 0.34 17.25
C ASN A 261 -1.44 0.49 18.25
N PRO A 262 -1.58 -0.40 19.25
CA PRO A 262 -2.66 -0.33 20.24
C PRO A 262 -2.54 0.91 21.16
N ASP A 263 -1.32 1.43 21.39
CA ASP A 263 -1.08 2.60 22.25
C ASP A 263 -1.63 3.89 21.63
N MET A 264 -1.87 3.90 20.32
CA MET A 264 -2.57 5.01 19.64
C MET A 264 -4.08 5.02 19.94
N TRP A 265 -4.63 3.94 20.49
CA TRP A 265 -6.06 3.69 20.66
C TRP A 265 -6.43 3.20 22.08
N THR A 266 -5.75 3.72 23.10
CA THR A 266 -5.93 3.30 24.51
C THR A 266 -7.32 3.58 25.07
N ALA A 267 -7.99 4.65 24.63
CA ALA A 267 -9.31 4.99 25.10
C ALA A 267 -10.34 3.92 24.68
N LYS A 268 -11.13 3.41 25.62
CA LYS A 268 -12.08 2.29 25.42
C LYS A 268 -12.98 2.47 24.19
N GLN A 269 -13.47 3.69 23.96
CA GLN A 269 -14.33 4.03 22.83
C GLN A 269 -13.61 4.08 21.46
N MET A 270 -12.28 4.01 21.45
CA MET A 270 -11.42 4.09 20.26
C MET A 270 -10.72 2.77 19.93
N GLN A 271 -10.78 1.77 20.82
CA GLN A 271 -10.09 0.48 20.63
C GLN A 271 -10.47 -0.22 19.33
N HIS A 272 -11.68 0.00 18.79
CA HIS A 272 -12.11 -0.54 17.49
C HIS A 272 -11.27 -0.06 16.30
N HIS A 273 -10.44 0.97 16.45
CA HIS A 273 -9.50 1.42 15.41
C HIS A 273 -8.22 0.60 15.35
N HIS A 274 -7.88 -0.14 16.42
CA HIS A 274 -6.77 -1.08 16.37
C HIS A 274 -7.19 -2.29 15.52
N GLN A 275 -6.72 -2.32 14.27
CA GLN A 275 -7.07 -3.29 13.23
C GLN A 275 -5.82 -3.75 12.45
N PRO A 276 -4.84 -4.37 13.13
CA PRO A 276 -3.55 -4.75 12.55
C PRO A 276 -3.68 -5.61 11.29
N LEU A 277 -4.63 -6.56 11.27
CA LEU A 277 -4.82 -7.44 10.09
C LEU A 277 -5.45 -6.72 8.90
N TRP A 278 -6.27 -5.70 9.15
CA TRP A 278 -6.80 -4.87 8.06
C TRP A 278 -5.67 -4.09 7.39
N ARG A 279 -4.75 -3.52 8.19
CA ARG A 279 -3.52 -2.90 7.66
C ARG A 279 -2.71 -3.92 6.87
N ALA A 280 -2.43 -5.09 7.42
CA ALA A 280 -1.65 -6.13 6.75
C ALA A 280 -2.26 -6.49 5.37
N ALA A 281 -3.57 -6.72 5.31
CA ALA A 281 -4.28 -7.01 4.06
C ALA A 281 -4.21 -5.85 3.05
N ILE A 282 -4.28 -4.59 3.52
CA ILE A 282 -4.13 -3.40 2.67
C ILE A 282 -2.72 -3.34 2.06
N ILE A 283 -1.67 -3.58 2.85
CA ILE A 283 -0.28 -3.58 2.38
C ILE A 283 -0.06 -4.70 1.37
N ALA A 284 -0.50 -5.92 1.69
CA ALA A 284 -0.44 -7.07 0.79
C ALA A 284 -1.12 -6.76 -0.56
N HIS A 285 -2.32 -6.19 -0.53
CA HIS A 285 -3.07 -5.87 -1.75
C HIS A 285 -2.33 -4.84 -2.64
N CYS A 286 -1.68 -3.84 -2.03
CA CYS A 286 -0.88 -2.87 -2.78
C CYS A 286 0.34 -3.52 -3.44
N ARG A 287 1.02 -4.41 -2.72
CA ARG A 287 2.17 -5.17 -3.23
C ARG A 287 1.79 -6.03 -4.44
N TRP A 288 0.72 -6.83 -4.31
CA TRP A 288 0.23 -7.68 -5.40
C TRP A 288 -0.26 -6.88 -6.61
N ARG A 289 -0.93 -5.74 -6.38
CA ARG A 289 -1.32 -4.85 -7.48
C ARG A 289 -0.10 -4.30 -8.22
N GLY A 290 0.91 -3.84 -7.49
CA GLY A 290 2.15 -3.30 -8.08
C GLY A 290 2.85 -4.35 -8.93
N ARG A 291 3.00 -5.56 -8.39
CA ARG A 291 3.59 -6.69 -9.11
C ARG A 291 2.81 -7.07 -10.38
N ARG A 292 1.47 -7.09 -10.32
CA ARG A 292 0.63 -7.33 -11.51
C ARG A 292 0.87 -6.29 -12.61
N VAL A 293 1.03 -5.02 -12.22
CA VAL A 293 1.33 -3.96 -13.19
C VAL A 293 2.73 -4.13 -13.77
N ALA A 294 3.73 -4.50 -12.95
CA ALA A 294 5.07 -4.79 -13.46
C ALA A 294 5.06 -5.95 -14.49
N MET A 295 4.31 -7.03 -14.22
CA MET A 295 4.13 -8.13 -15.18
C MET A 295 3.44 -7.68 -16.47
N ARG A 296 2.44 -6.79 -16.37
CA ARG A 296 1.78 -6.19 -17.53
C ARG A 296 2.76 -5.38 -18.38
N ILE A 297 3.52 -4.49 -17.75
CA ILE A 297 4.50 -3.62 -18.44
C ILE A 297 5.56 -4.47 -19.14
N ALA A 298 6.08 -5.50 -18.46
CA ALA A 298 7.03 -6.42 -19.06
C ALA A 298 6.47 -7.10 -20.33
N ARG A 299 5.21 -7.54 -20.30
CA ARG A 299 4.55 -8.17 -21.46
C ARG A 299 4.26 -7.20 -22.59
N GLU A 300 3.81 -5.99 -22.28
CA GLU A 300 3.32 -5.01 -23.27
C GLU A 300 4.45 -4.16 -23.87
N HIS A 301 5.50 -3.92 -23.09
CA HIS A 301 6.58 -3.00 -23.44
C HIS A 301 7.97 -3.68 -23.47
N GLY A 302 8.09 -4.92 -22.96
CA GLY A 302 9.40 -5.55 -22.80
C GLY A 302 10.28 -4.88 -21.74
N ARG A 303 9.70 -4.00 -20.89
CA ARG A 303 10.42 -3.22 -19.88
C ARG A 303 10.28 -3.83 -18.50
N TRP A 304 11.41 -3.92 -17.81
CA TRP A 304 11.48 -4.43 -16.44
C TRP A 304 11.90 -3.33 -15.47
N PRO A 305 11.40 -3.36 -14.24
CA PRO A 305 11.79 -2.38 -13.24
C PRO A 305 13.23 -2.63 -12.77
N VAL A 306 13.91 -1.56 -12.37
CA VAL A 306 15.23 -1.60 -11.73
C VAL A 306 15.15 -1.41 -10.22
N ARG A 307 14.05 -0.81 -9.73
CA ARG A 307 13.78 -0.61 -8.31
C ARG A 307 12.28 -0.63 -8.01
N THR A 308 11.90 -1.12 -6.85
CA THR A 308 10.61 -0.88 -6.22
C THR A 308 10.75 -0.59 -4.73
N VAL A 309 9.96 0.36 -4.25
CA VAL A 309 9.81 0.68 -2.83
C VAL A 309 8.33 0.89 -2.57
N THR A 310 7.76 0.08 -1.68
CA THR A 310 6.34 0.08 -1.29
C THR A 310 5.38 -0.10 -2.47
N ASP A 311 4.91 1.02 -3.03
CA ASP A 311 3.92 1.16 -4.07
C ASP A 311 4.47 1.85 -5.34
N SER A 312 5.75 2.25 -5.31
CA SER A 312 6.48 2.87 -6.41
C SER A 312 7.39 1.87 -7.14
N TRP A 313 7.56 2.09 -8.45
CA TRP A 313 8.40 1.28 -9.33
C TRP A 313 9.18 2.18 -10.30
N VAL A 314 10.47 1.91 -10.47
CA VAL A 314 11.37 2.71 -11.30
C VAL A 314 11.81 1.90 -12.52
N TYR A 315 11.74 2.53 -13.69
CA TYR A 315 12.05 1.93 -14.99
C TYR A 315 13.04 2.80 -15.78
N LEU A 316 13.89 2.14 -16.56
CA LEU A 316 14.67 2.74 -17.64
C LEU A 316 13.84 2.61 -18.93
N LEU A 317 13.54 3.73 -19.58
CA LEU A 317 12.61 3.78 -20.72
C LEU A 317 13.23 4.49 -21.92
N SER A 318 12.69 4.17 -23.10
CA SER A 318 13.00 4.87 -24.33
C SER A 318 12.31 6.24 -24.42
N GLY A 319 12.76 7.06 -25.38
CA GLY A 319 12.15 8.37 -25.65
C GLY A 319 10.72 8.22 -26.16
N GLY A 320 9.75 8.79 -25.45
CA GLY A 320 8.33 8.78 -25.83
C GLY A 320 7.53 7.55 -25.37
N GLU A 321 8.15 6.60 -24.68
CA GLU A 321 7.47 5.45 -24.10
C GLU A 321 6.66 5.86 -22.85
N ASP A 322 5.39 5.46 -22.78
CA ASP A 322 4.51 5.66 -21.63
C ASP A 322 4.00 4.30 -21.13
N ILE A 323 4.29 4.02 -19.85
CA ILE A 323 3.97 2.77 -19.16
C ILE A 323 2.94 2.97 -18.04
N ALA A 324 2.57 4.23 -17.76
CA ALA A 324 1.61 4.55 -16.71
C ALA A 324 0.18 4.22 -17.16
N ASP A 325 -0.73 4.07 -16.20
CA ASP A 325 -2.13 3.91 -16.53
C ASP A 325 -2.71 5.26 -17.01
N PRO A 326 -3.47 5.30 -18.12
CA PRO A 326 -4.09 6.54 -18.62
C PRO A 326 -5.24 7.04 -17.73
N SER A 327 -5.57 6.31 -16.67
CA SER A 327 -6.72 6.58 -15.80
C SER A 327 -6.31 7.36 -14.55
N GLU A 328 -7.08 8.38 -14.21
CA GLU A 328 -6.95 9.13 -12.96
C GLU A 328 -7.52 8.40 -11.72
N ALA A 329 -8.06 7.19 -11.91
CA ALA A 329 -8.64 6.42 -10.81
C ALA A 329 -7.61 6.09 -9.72
N LEU A 330 -8.09 5.90 -8.49
CA LEU A 330 -7.23 5.48 -7.38
C LEU A 330 -6.72 4.06 -7.58
N GLY A 331 -5.49 3.81 -7.14
CA GLY A 331 -4.79 2.53 -7.26
C GLY A 331 -4.20 2.27 -8.65
N LYS A 332 -4.39 3.19 -9.61
CA LYS A 332 -3.72 3.17 -10.91
C LYS A 332 -2.32 3.74 -10.81
N MET A 333 -1.40 3.21 -11.62
CA MET A 333 -0.03 3.71 -11.69
C MET A 333 0.02 5.02 -12.45
N SER A 334 0.63 6.04 -11.87
CA SER A 334 0.87 7.33 -12.52
C SER A 334 2.33 7.71 -12.43
N VAL A 335 2.82 8.43 -13.44
CA VAL A 335 4.16 9.01 -13.40
C VAL A 335 4.29 9.95 -12.20
N GLU A 336 5.29 9.70 -11.37
CA GLU A 336 5.66 10.52 -10.22
C GLU A 336 6.90 11.36 -10.54
N LYS A 337 7.92 10.73 -11.14
CA LYS A 337 9.17 11.37 -11.57
C LYS A 337 9.51 10.90 -12.97
N ASP A 338 10.02 11.80 -13.79
CA ASP A 338 10.44 11.55 -15.16
C ASP A 338 11.64 12.42 -15.47
N VAL A 339 12.80 11.78 -15.68
CA VAL A 339 14.08 12.45 -15.83
C VAL A 339 14.77 11.94 -17.08
N VAL A 340 15.24 12.86 -17.93
CA VAL A 340 16.08 12.52 -19.08
C VAL A 340 17.46 12.08 -18.58
N LEU A 341 17.91 10.92 -19.04
CA LEU A 341 19.24 10.40 -18.73
C LEU A 341 20.30 11.20 -19.48
N THR A 342 21.20 11.84 -18.74
CA THR A 342 22.42 12.43 -19.29
C THR A 342 23.48 11.36 -19.51
N ASP A 343 24.53 11.65 -20.29
CA ASP A 343 25.66 10.74 -20.48
C ASP A 343 26.29 10.31 -19.14
N THR A 344 26.34 11.23 -18.16
CA THR A 344 26.83 10.95 -16.81
C THR A 344 25.95 9.94 -16.07
N LEU A 345 24.63 10.11 -16.12
CA LEU A 345 23.69 9.17 -15.49
C LEU A 345 23.69 7.81 -16.19
N LEU A 346 23.73 7.79 -17.53
CA LEU A 346 23.81 6.56 -18.30
C LEU A 346 25.11 5.81 -17.99
N PHE A 347 26.24 6.52 -17.90
CA PHE A 347 27.51 5.95 -17.47
C PHE A 347 27.40 5.36 -16.06
N ALA A 348 26.80 6.08 -15.10
CA ALA A 348 26.62 5.59 -13.74
C ALA A 348 25.80 4.29 -13.68
N PHE A 349 24.71 4.18 -14.45
CA PHE A 349 23.94 2.92 -14.53
C PHE A 349 24.71 1.80 -15.23
N THR A 350 25.46 2.11 -16.29
CA THR A 350 26.24 1.13 -17.06
C THR A 350 27.44 0.60 -16.27
N SER A 351 28.06 1.45 -15.44
CA SER A 351 29.23 1.08 -14.64
C SER A 351 28.87 0.43 -13.31
N ALA A 352 27.61 0.50 -12.88
CA ALA A 352 27.17 0.00 -11.58
C ALA A 352 27.45 -1.51 -11.45
N GLN A 353 28.21 -1.88 -10.42
CA GLN A 353 28.56 -3.27 -10.10
C GLN A 353 27.64 -3.86 -9.03
N ASP A 354 26.95 -3.01 -8.27
CA ASP A 354 26.08 -3.44 -7.19
C ASP A 354 24.84 -2.56 -7.02
N VAL A 355 23.96 -3.03 -6.12
CA VAL A 355 22.69 -2.36 -5.81
C VAL A 355 22.90 -1.00 -5.13
N HIS A 356 24.01 -0.79 -4.41
CA HIS A 356 24.28 0.48 -3.75
C HIS A 356 24.54 1.58 -4.79
N GLU A 357 25.38 1.30 -5.78
CA GLU A 357 25.70 2.22 -6.88
C GLU A 357 24.46 2.56 -7.72
N VAL A 358 23.59 1.58 -8.00
CA VAL A 358 22.29 1.83 -8.67
C VAL A 358 21.42 2.76 -7.86
N ASN A 359 21.32 2.55 -6.54
CA ASN A 359 20.52 3.43 -5.68
C ASN A 359 21.08 4.85 -5.64
N LEU A 360 22.41 5.02 -5.66
CA LEU A 360 23.05 6.34 -5.78
C LEU A 360 22.73 7.00 -7.13
N ALA A 361 22.77 6.25 -8.24
CA ALA A 361 22.42 6.77 -9.56
C ALA A 361 20.95 7.20 -9.64
N ILE A 362 20.02 6.39 -9.10
CA ILE A 362 18.60 6.74 -9.02
C ILE A 362 18.39 7.98 -8.14
N LYS A 363 19.08 8.06 -6.99
CA LYS A 363 19.01 9.22 -6.10
C LYS A 363 19.52 10.48 -6.81
N ALA A 364 20.68 10.41 -7.47
CA ALA A 364 21.26 11.52 -8.21
C ALA A 364 20.33 12.00 -9.34
N ALA A 365 19.72 11.07 -10.09
CA ALA A 365 18.75 11.41 -11.13
C ALA A 365 17.51 12.13 -10.57
N PHE A 366 17.05 11.74 -9.37
CA PHE A 366 15.85 12.32 -8.76
C PHE A 366 16.11 13.49 -7.82
N ALA A 367 17.38 13.86 -7.56
CA ALA A 367 17.76 14.96 -6.67
C ALA A 367 17.21 16.32 -7.13
N ASP A 368 17.22 16.57 -8.45
CA ASP A 368 16.63 17.81 -9.01
C ASP A 368 15.09 17.83 -8.95
N ASN A 369 14.47 16.70 -8.58
CA ASN A 369 13.03 16.54 -8.35
C ASN A 369 12.70 16.36 -6.84
N GLU A 370 13.67 16.47 -5.92
CA GLU A 370 13.45 16.28 -4.47
C GLU A 370 12.64 17.41 -3.82
N ASP A 371 12.40 18.53 -4.51
CA ASP A 371 11.44 19.56 -4.06
C ASP A 371 9.96 19.09 -4.11
N ALA A 372 9.68 17.89 -4.66
CA ALA A 372 8.32 17.38 -4.84
C ALA A 372 8.01 16.03 -4.16
N ALA A 373 8.98 15.30 -3.64
CA ALA A 373 8.77 13.95 -3.10
C ALA A 373 9.10 13.90 -1.60
N ASP A 374 8.05 13.89 -0.79
CA ASP A 374 8.10 13.80 0.66
C ASP A 374 8.98 12.61 1.11
N ASP A 375 9.99 12.98 1.89
CA ASP A 375 10.82 12.16 2.74
C ASP A 375 9.96 11.45 3.81
N GLU A 376 9.48 10.23 3.54
CA GLU A 376 8.95 9.32 4.57
C GLU A 376 9.34 7.88 4.24
N GLY A 377 10.66 7.63 4.30
CA GLY A 377 11.27 6.31 4.21
C GLY A 377 12.27 6.04 5.32
N GLU A 378 12.20 6.72 6.46
CA GLU A 378 13.01 6.39 7.63
C GLU A 378 12.17 6.31 8.91
N GLY A 379 12.17 5.11 9.50
CA GLY A 379 12.12 4.93 10.95
C GLY A 379 10.80 5.27 11.66
N VAL A 380 9.89 4.30 11.74
CA VAL A 380 9.18 4.05 13.00
C VAL A 380 9.16 2.55 13.23
N LEU A 381 10.01 2.13 14.17
CA LEU A 381 9.95 0.83 14.84
C LEU A 381 8.60 0.60 15.52
#